data_AF-A0A4P9W145-F1
#
_entry.id   AF-A0A4P9W145-F1
#
_cell.length_a   1.000
_cell.length_b   1.000
_cell.length_c   1.000
_cell.angle_alpha   90.00
_cell.angle_beta   90.00
_cell.angle_gamma   90.00
#
_symmetry.space_group_name_H-M   'P 1'
#
loop_
_entity.id
_entity.type
_entity.pdbx_description
1 polymer ?
#
loop_
_entity_poly.entity_id
_entity_poly.type
_entity_poly.pdbx_seq_one_letter_code
_entity_poly.pdbx_strand_id
1 'polypeptide(L)'
;SYLKYAQESFLQHTLSLFGAKAAWVHSDPVMASGHMEFRRGLRLFQAFTVRTQVLTFDEKAWYIKHVFIVVEGGVEKVAFEGIFRIVSVVRGEDRARWGLLELARRAGWDVDSEAAKETIEAKRKAGWEEMEAFKNGGKKV
;
A
#
# COMPACT_ATOMS: atom_id res chain seq x y z
N SER A 1 -9.71 13.42 -7.43
CA SER A 1 -10.17 12.99 -6.08
C SER A 1 -9.04 12.27 -5.38
N TYR A 2 -9.01 12.26 -4.05
CA TYR A 2 -8.01 11.54 -3.23
C TYR A 2 -7.79 10.09 -3.67
N LEU A 3 -8.90 9.37 -3.95
CA LEU A 3 -8.89 8.00 -4.45
C LEU A 3 -8.06 7.83 -5.72
N LYS A 4 -8.13 8.79 -6.65
CA LYS A 4 -7.35 8.77 -7.89
C LYS A 4 -5.85 8.91 -7.62
N TYR A 5 -5.44 9.78 -6.69
CA TYR A 5 -4.04 9.95 -6.29
C TYR A 5 -3.50 8.73 -5.54
N ALA A 6 -4.30 8.12 -4.67
CA ALA A 6 -3.95 6.88 -3.98
C ALA A 6 -3.77 5.73 -4.99
N GLN A 7 -4.66 5.62 -5.99
CA GLN A 7 -4.54 4.65 -7.09
C GLN A 7 -3.30 4.90 -7.97
N GLU A 8 -3.00 6.15 -8.32
CA GLU A 8 -1.83 6.50 -9.11
C GLU A 8 -0.52 6.26 -8.34
N SER A 9 -0.46 6.64 -7.06
CA SER A 9 0.71 6.37 -6.20
C SER A 9 0.91 4.87 -5.97
N PHE A 10 -0.18 4.14 -5.78
CA PHE A 10 -0.18 2.69 -5.73
C PHE A 10 0.38 2.08 -7.02
N LEU A 11 -0.10 2.51 -8.19
CA LEU A 11 0.38 2.02 -9.48
C LEU A 11 1.88 2.33 -9.65
N GLN A 12 2.32 3.54 -9.30
CA GLN A 12 3.74 3.90 -9.36
C GLN A 12 4.61 3.08 -8.40
N HIS A 13 4.14 2.80 -7.18
CA HIS A 13 4.87 1.95 -6.24
C HIS A 13 4.85 0.47 -6.61
N THR A 14 3.77 0.01 -7.24
CA THR A 14 3.68 -1.36 -7.75
C THR A 14 4.61 -1.51 -8.96
N LEU A 15 4.62 -0.53 -9.86
CA LEU A 15 5.56 -0.48 -10.98
C LEU A 15 7.01 -0.31 -10.52
N SER A 16 7.28 0.39 -9.41
CA SER A 16 8.65 0.51 -8.88
C SER A 16 9.11 -0.72 -8.11
N LEU A 17 8.21 -1.38 -7.37
CA LEU A 17 8.48 -2.61 -6.63
C LEU A 17 8.55 -3.83 -7.54
N PHE A 18 7.77 -3.87 -8.62
CA PHE A 18 7.62 -5.04 -9.49
C PHE A 18 8.09 -4.79 -10.95
N GLY A 19 8.64 -3.61 -11.23
CA GLY A 19 9.09 -3.20 -12.56
C GLY A 19 7.97 -3.06 -13.59
N ALA A 20 8.32 -2.62 -14.80
CA ALA A 20 7.41 -2.56 -15.95
C ALA A 20 6.85 -3.94 -16.37
N LYS A 21 7.39 -5.06 -15.84
CA LYS A 21 6.89 -6.41 -16.07
C LYS A 21 5.53 -6.69 -15.41
N ALA A 22 5.13 -5.92 -14.39
CA ALA A 22 3.80 -6.02 -13.80
C ALA A 22 2.67 -5.55 -14.74
N ALA A 23 2.99 -4.79 -15.79
CA ALA A 23 2.03 -4.33 -16.80
C ALA A 23 1.35 -5.48 -17.59
N TRP A 24 1.86 -6.70 -17.47
CA TRP A 24 1.34 -7.88 -18.17
C TRP A 24 0.26 -8.64 -17.41
N VAL A 25 0.12 -8.39 -16.11
CA VAL A 25 -0.94 -9.00 -15.33
C VAL A 25 -2.18 -8.13 -15.45
N HIS A 26 -3.25 -8.63 -16.07
CA HIS A 26 -4.52 -7.92 -16.29
C HIS A 26 -5.29 -7.70 -14.97
N SER A 27 -4.61 -7.17 -13.96
CA SER A 27 -5.14 -6.95 -12.62
C SER A 27 -5.33 -5.48 -12.35
N ASP A 28 -6.56 -5.11 -11.98
CA ASP A 28 -6.89 -3.78 -11.51
C ASP A 28 -6.80 -3.76 -9.97
N PRO A 29 -6.01 -2.85 -9.37
CA PRO A 29 -5.96 -2.70 -7.94
C PRO A 29 -7.24 -2.05 -7.40
N VAL A 30 -7.82 -2.65 -6.37
CA VAL A 30 -9.04 -2.16 -5.74
C VAL A 30 -8.80 -2.00 -4.24
N MET A 31 -9.12 -0.83 -3.71
CA MET A 31 -9.14 -0.61 -2.26
C MET A 31 -10.29 -1.43 -1.66
N ALA A 32 -9.96 -2.46 -0.89
CA ALA A 32 -10.93 -3.34 -0.25
C ALA A 32 -11.41 -2.79 1.10
N SER A 33 -10.48 -2.24 1.89
CA SER A 33 -10.79 -1.56 3.14
C SER A 33 -9.69 -0.56 3.48
N GLY A 34 -9.96 0.36 4.41
CA GLY A 34 -8.98 1.31 4.88
C GLY A 34 -9.31 1.84 6.26
N HIS A 35 -8.28 2.22 6.99
CA HIS A 35 -8.37 2.99 8.22
C HIS A 35 -7.60 4.29 8.05
N MET A 36 -8.22 5.42 8.41
CA MET A 36 -7.64 6.74 8.26
C MET A 36 -7.71 7.49 9.58
N GLU A 37 -6.62 8.15 9.93
CA GLU A 37 -6.53 9.03 11.08
C GLU A 37 -6.23 10.46 10.61
N PHE A 38 -7.17 11.36 10.87
CA PHE A 38 -7.03 12.78 10.56
C PHE A 38 -6.37 13.48 11.74
N ARG A 39 -5.15 13.98 11.54
CA ARG A 39 -4.45 14.80 12.54
C ARG A 39 -4.88 16.26 12.45
N ARG A 40 -5.25 16.72 11.25
CA ARG A 40 -5.68 18.09 10.96
C ARG A 40 -6.37 18.21 9.61
N GLY A 41 -7.11 19.30 9.42
CA GLY A 41 -7.67 19.66 8.12
C GLY A 41 -6.61 20.15 7.12
N LEU A 42 -6.81 19.81 5.85
CA LEU A 42 -6.14 20.43 4.71
C LEU A 42 -6.97 21.63 4.24
N ARG A 43 -6.33 22.77 4.01
CA ARG A 43 -7.01 23.93 3.43
C ARG A 43 -7.22 23.69 1.93
N LEU A 44 -8.25 24.32 1.37
CA LEU A 44 -8.47 24.32 -0.07
C LEU A 44 -7.21 24.86 -0.78
N PHE A 45 -6.76 24.16 -1.83
CA PHE A 45 -5.54 24.46 -2.58
C PHE A 45 -4.22 24.43 -1.78
N GLN A 46 -4.22 23.87 -0.56
CA GLN A 46 -2.98 23.65 0.17
C GLN A 46 -2.15 22.57 -0.52
N ALA A 47 -0.90 22.88 -0.82
CA ALA A 47 0.06 21.90 -1.32
C ALA A 47 0.38 20.87 -0.23
N PHE A 48 0.49 19.61 -0.63
CA PHE A 48 0.89 18.51 0.24
C PHE A 48 1.73 17.50 -0.55
N THR A 49 2.54 16.75 0.19
CA THR A 49 3.30 15.59 -0.30
C THR A 49 2.66 14.33 0.25
N VAL A 50 2.53 13.30 -0.57
CA VAL A 50 2.10 11.98 -0.12
C VAL A 50 3.32 11.08 -0.05
N ARG A 51 3.60 10.54 1.14
CA ARG A 51 4.52 9.43 1.30
C ARG A 51 3.74 8.13 1.31
N THR A 52 4.15 7.20 0.47
CA THR A 52 3.52 5.89 0.32
C THR A 52 4.52 4.82 0.73
N GLN A 53 4.07 3.85 1.49
CA GLN A 53 4.89 2.72 1.92
C GLN A 53 4.05 1.45 1.89
N VAL A 54 4.55 0.41 1.22
CA VAL A 54 3.98 -0.93 1.39
C VAL A 54 4.44 -1.44 2.75
N LEU A 55 3.49 -1.69 3.64
CA LEU A 55 3.77 -2.22 4.97
C LEU A 55 4.02 -3.71 4.89
N THR A 56 3.00 -4.45 4.45
CA THR A 56 2.99 -5.92 4.46
C THR A 56 1.97 -6.45 3.46
N PHE A 57 1.86 -7.76 3.34
CA PHE A 57 0.91 -8.44 2.48
C PHE A 57 0.51 -9.79 3.06
N ASP A 58 -0.68 -10.24 2.68
CA ASP A 58 -1.19 -11.58 2.91
C ASP A 58 -1.40 -12.30 1.56
N GLU A 59 -1.99 -13.49 1.61
CA GLU A 59 -2.27 -14.31 0.42
C GLU A 59 -3.22 -13.67 -0.59
N LYS A 60 -3.91 -12.58 -0.22
CA LYS A 60 -5.02 -11.99 -1.00
C LYS A 60 -4.91 -10.47 -1.16
N ALA A 61 -4.06 -9.81 -0.38
CA ALA A 61 -3.99 -8.36 -0.30
C ALA A 61 -2.61 -7.87 0.14
N TRP A 62 -2.37 -6.60 -0.13
CA TRP A 62 -1.31 -5.76 0.42
C TRP A 62 -1.90 -4.67 1.29
N TYR A 63 -1.09 -4.22 2.23
CA TYR A 63 -1.40 -3.17 3.16
C TYR A 63 -0.44 -2.02 2.91
N ILE A 64 -1.00 -0.87 2.59
CA ILE A 64 -0.23 0.32 2.20
C ILE A 64 -0.54 1.43 3.16
N LYS A 65 0.51 2.07 3.68
CA LYS A 65 0.42 3.30 4.43
C LYS A 65 0.56 4.48 3.48
N HIS A 66 -0.39 5.40 3.54
CA HIS A 66 -0.23 6.73 2.98
C HIS A 66 -0.14 7.75 4.11
N VAL A 67 0.85 8.63 4.03
CA VAL A 67 1.06 9.74 4.97
C VAL A 67 1.05 11.03 4.17
N PHE A 68 0.11 11.92 4.51
CA PHE A 68 -0.05 13.21 3.87
C PHE A 68 0.69 14.26 4.68
N ILE A 69 1.65 14.92 4.05
CA ILE A 69 2.56 15.85 4.70
C ILE A 69 2.33 17.23 4.09
N VAL A 70 2.08 18.22 4.95
CA VAL A 70 2.06 19.63 4.55
C VAL A 70 3.30 20.32 5.08
N VAL A 71 3.81 21.28 4.32
CA VAL A 71 4.89 22.15 4.78
C VAL A 71 4.28 23.47 5.23
N GLU A 72 4.47 23.82 6.50
CA GLU A 72 4.01 25.09 7.06
C GLU A 72 5.16 25.78 7.80
N GLY A 73 5.52 26.98 7.36
CA GLY A 73 6.64 27.71 7.96
C GLY A 73 7.97 26.95 7.87
N GLY A 74 8.16 26.14 6.83
CA GLY A 74 9.35 25.31 6.65
C GLY A 74 9.33 23.98 7.43
N VAL A 75 8.26 23.67 8.16
CA VAL A 75 8.16 22.43 8.95
C VAL A 75 7.18 21.46 8.31
N GLU A 76 7.64 20.22 8.09
CA GLU A 76 6.78 19.11 7.67
C GLU A 76 5.83 18.70 8.80
N LYS A 77 4.53 18.65 8.52
CA LYS A 77 3.49 18.22 9.45
C LYS A 77 2.62 17.17 8.81
N VAL A 78 2.29 16.12 9.55
CA VAL A 78 1.33 15.10 9.10
C VAL A 78 -0.09 15.68 9.16
N ALA A 79 -0.74 15.73 8.00
CA ALA A 79 -2.13 16.15 7.87
C ALA A 79 -3.10 15.02 8.22
N PHE A 80 -2.89 13.88 7.58
CA PHE A 80 -3.56 12.63 7.90
C PHE A 80 -2.70 11.46 7.43
N GLU A 81 -2.99 10.30 8.00
CA GLU A 81 -2.35 9.04 7.63
C GLU A 81 -3.40 7.95 7.55
N GLY A 82 -3.17 6.95 6.70
CA GLY A 82 -4.09 5.84 6.58
C GLY A 82 -3.41 4.58 6.10
N ILE A 83 -3.92 3.45 6.58
CA ILE A 83 -3.55 2.12 6.11
C ILE A 83 -4.69 1.58 5.26
N PHE A 84 -4.36 1.16 4.04
CA PHE A 84 -5.31 0.66 3.06
C PHE A 84 -4.98 -0.78 2.73
N ARG A 85 -6.00 -1.64 2.83
CA ARG A 85 -5.96 -2.99 2.29
C ARG A 85 -6.38 -2.92 0.84
N ILE A 86 -5.46 -3.24 -0.05
CA ILE A 86 -5.72 -3.26 -1.50
C ILE A 86 -5.75 -4.73 -1.95
N VAL A 87 -6.60 -5.05 -2.90
CA VAL A 87 -6.68 -6.37 -3.53
C VAL A 87 -6.52 -6.19 -5.04
N SER A 88 -5.94 -7.18 -5.70
CA SER A 88 -5.84 -7.19 -7.15
C SER A 88 -7.01 -7.99 -7.73
N VAL A 89 -7.76 -7.37 -8.64
CA VAL A 89 -8.88 -8.01 -9.33
C VAL A 89 -8.47 -8.26 -10.77
N VAL A 90 -8.40 -9.52 -11.16
CA VAL A 90 -8.00 -9.91 -12.51
C VAL A 90 -9.21 -9.91 -13.43
N ARG A 91 -9.09 -9.29 -14.61
CA ARG A 91 -10.15 -9.32 -15.63
C ARG A 91 -10.21 -10.69 -16.30
N GLY A 92 -11.41 -11.25 -16.41
CA GLY A 92 -11.67 -12.48 -17.18
C GLY A 92 -11.54 -13.79 -16.39
N GLU A 93 -10.78 -13.83 -15.29
CA GLU A 93 -10.78 -14.97 -14.35
C GLU A 93 -11.67 -14.64 -13.15
N ASP A 94 -12.91 -15.16 -13.15
CA ASP A 94 -13.89 -15.34 -12.07
C ASP A 94 -13.67 -14.58 -10.73
N ARG A 95 -13.39 -13.26 -10.79
CA ARG A 95 -13.01 -12.41 -9.65
C ARG A 95 -11.97 -13.05 -8.71
N ALA A 96 -11.07 -13.87 -9.24
CA ALA A 96 -10.03 -14.48 -8.43
C ALA A 96 -9.18 -13.36 -7.83
N ARG A 97 -9.19 -13.26 -6.49
CA ARG A 97 -8.35 -12.31 -5.76
C ARG A 97 -6.97 -12.93 -5.66
N TRP A 98 -6.07 -12.52 -6.55
CA TRP A 98 -4.68 -12.93 -6.45
C TRP A 98 -3.96 -12.06 -5.42
N GLY A 99 -3.27 -12.71 -4.49
CA GLY A 99 -2.32 -12.04 -3.61
C GLY A 99 -1.04 -11.63 -4.33
N LEU A 100 -0.22 -10.89 -3.60
CA LEU A 100 1.02 -10.32 -4.13
C LEU A 100 2.02 -11.38 -4.61
N LEU A 101 2.14 -12.48 -3.88
CA LEU A 101 3.06 -13.56 -4.24
C LEU A 101 2.62 -14.27 -5.52
N GLU A 102 1.32 -14.47 -5.71
CA GLU A 102 0.78 -15.06 -6.94
C GLU A 102 1.00 -14.13 -8.14
N LEU A 103 0.81 -12.82 -7.95
CA LEU A 103 1.13 -11.81 -8.96
C LEU A 103 2.63 -11.82 -9.30
N ALA A 104 3.49 -11.88 -8.30
CA ALA A 104 4.94 -11.92 -8.47
C ALA A 104 5.38 -13.18 -9.23
N ARG A 105 4.88 -14.37 -8.85
CA ARG A 105 5.13 -15.63 -9.59
C ARG A 105 4.73 -15.51 -11.05
N ARG A 106 3.51 -15.03 -11.34
CA ARG A 106 3.01 -14.86 -12.71
C ARG A 106 3.76 -13.79 -13.49
N ALA A 107 4.32 -12.79 -12.81
CA ALA A 107 5.22 -11.81 -13.42
C ALA A 107 6.64 -12.38 -13.68
N GLY A 108 6.89 -13.64 -13.33
CA GLY A 108 8.16 -14.34 -13.53
C GLY A 108 9.20 -14.06 -12.45
N TRP A 109 8.77 -13.68 -11.24
CA TRP A 109 9.66 -13.42 -10.12
C TRP A 109 9.89 -14.71 -9.33
N ASP A 110 11.14 -14.94 -8.94
CA ASP A 110 11.48 -16.01 -8.02
C ASP A 110 11.12 -15.60 -6.59
N VAL A 111 9.96 -16.07 -6.14
CA VAL A 111 9.48 -15.90 -4.75
C VAL A 111 9.56 -17.20 -3.95
N ASP A 112 9.99 -18.29 -4.58
CA ASP A 112 9.97 -19.62 -3.99
C ASP A 112 11.39 -20.11 -3.60
N SER A 113 12.45 -19.37 -3.94
CA SER A 113 13.77 -19.58 -3.36
C SER A 113 13.81 -19.27 -1.86
N GLU A 114 14.65 -20.00 -1.13
CA GLU A 114 14.77 -19.84 0.33
C GLU A 114 15.18 -18.42 0.73
N ALA A 115 16.10 -17.79 -0.01
CA ALA A 115 16.49 -16.40 0.21
C ALA A 115 15.33 -15.42 0.01
N ALA A 116 14.45 -15.67 -0.99
CA ALA A 116 13.27 -14.87 -1.21
C ALA A 116 12.25 -15.06 -0.08
N LYS A 117 12.00 -16.31 0.34
CA LYS A 117 11.07 -16.64 1.44
C LYS A 117 11.47 -15.98 2.75
N GLU A 118 12.75 -16.06 3.14
CA GLU A 118 13.24 -15.44 4.37
C GLU A 118 13.05 -13.91 4.34
N THR A 119 13.39 -13.28 3.22
CA THR A 119 13.20 -11.84 3.01
C THR A 119 11.71 -11.46 3.04
N ILE A 120 10.86 -12.25 2.40
CA ILE A 120 9.40 -12.08 2.35
C ILE A 120 8.83 -12.16 3.76
N GLU A 121 9.20 -13.17 4.53
CA GLU A 121 8.66 -13.41 5.87
C GLU A 121 9.11 -12.32 6.85
N ALA A 122 10.38 -11.90 6.79
CA ALA A 122 10.90 -10.80 7.59
C ALA A 122 10.14 -9.49 7.30
N LYS A 123 9.93 -9.14 6.02
CA LYS A 123 9.14 -7.95 5.63
C LYS A 123 7.68 -8.08 6.05
N ARG A 124 7.10 -9.28 5.92
CA ARG A 124 5.71 -9.55 6.31
C ARG A 124 5.51 -9.30 7.80
N LYS A 125 6.39 -9.84 8.64
CA LYS A 125 6.34 -9.68 10.10
C LYS A 125 6.50 -8.22 10.51
N ALA A 126 7.55 -7.55 10.04
CA ALA A 126 7.82 -6.16 10.39
C ALA A 126 6.65 -5.22 10.03
N GLY A 127 6.07 -5.37 8.84
CA GLY A 127 4.93 -4.55 8.45
C GLY A 127 3.62 -4.91 9.16
N TRP A 128 3.48 -6.15 9.63
CA TRP A 128 2.32 -6.53 10.44
C TRP A 128 2.37 -5.88 11.83
N GLU A 129 3.55 -5.84 12.45
CA GLU A 129 3.78 -5.12 13.71
C GLU A 129 3.50 -3.63 13.55
N GLU A 130 3.95 -2.99 12.46
CA GLU A 130 3.64 -1.57 12.19
C GLU A 130 2.12 -1.35 12.00
N MET A 131 1.44 -2.26 11.29
CA MET A 131 0.00 -2.16 11.09
C MET A 131 -0.78 -2.27 12.40
N GLU A 132 -0.43 -3.21 13.27
CA GLU A 132 -1.06 -3.37 14.57
C GLU A 132 -0.74 -2.20 15.50
N ALA A 133 0.48 -1.67 15.46
CA ALA A 133 0.84 -0.45 16.20
C ALA A 133 -0.03 0.74 15.76
N PHE A 134 -0.28 0.90 14.46
CA PHE A 134 -1.16 1.94 13.93
C PHE A 134 -2.62 1.78 14.39
N LYS A 135 -3.17 0.56 14.30
CA LYS A 135 -4.55 0.28 14.76
C LYS A 135 -4.72 0.52 16.25
N ASN A 136 -3.72 0.18 17.06
CA ASN A 136 -3.76 0.30 18.51
C ASN A 136 -3.40 1.72 19.01
N GLY A 137 -2.59 2.47 18.27
CA GLY A 137 -2.19 3.84 18.58
C GLY A 137 -3.28 4.90 18.44
N GLY A 138 -4.43 4.55 17.84
CA GLY A 138 -5.64 5.38 17.80
C GLY A 138 -6.45 5.41 19.11
N LYS A 139 -6.08 4.59 20.11
CA LYS A 139 -6.58 4.70 21.49
C LYS A 139 -5.55 5.47 22.34
N LYS A 140 -5.57 6.79 22.27
CA LYS A 140 -5.11 7.58 23.42
C LYS A 140 -6.28 7.72 24.39
N VAL A 141 -6.10 7.14 25.58
CA VAL A 141 -6.77 7.55 26.83
C VAL A 141 -6.46 9.02 27.07
#